data_AF-A0A0G1Y9L6-F1
#
_entry.id   AF-A0A0G1Y9L6-F1
#
_cell.length_a   1.000
_cell.length_b   1.000
_cell.length_c   1.000
_cell.angle_alpha   90.00
_cell.angle_beta   90.00
_cell.angle_gamma   90.00
#
_symmetry.space_group_name_H-M   'P 1'
#
loop_
_entity.id
_entity.type
_entity.pdbx_description
1 polymer ?
#
loop_
_entity_poly.entity_id
_entity_poly.type
_entity_poly.pdbx_seq_one_letter_code
_entity_poly.pdbx_strand_id
1 'polypeptide(L)' 'MAVLPFPDRTAAGTQLAKELGKYGKQKNTIILSLVRGGVVTGRALADALSLPLYPYIVRKLGHPEDREYAMGALAEGGR' A
#
# COMPACT_ATOMS: atom_id res chain seq x y z
N MET A 1 -12.36 24.90 2.22
CA MET A 1 -11.45 24.01 1.46
C MET A 1 -10.65 23.20 2.48
N ALA A 2 -10.65 21.87 2.41
CA ALA A 2 -9.87 21.05 3.33
C ALA A 2 -8.39 21.10 2.93
N VAL A 3 -7.49 21.44 3.88
CA VAL A 3 -6.05 21.31 3.67
C VAL A 3 -5.72 19.83 3.85
N LEU A 4 -5.28 19.19 2.77
CA LEU A 4 -4.78 17.82 2.86
C LEU A 4 -3.43 17.83 3.60
N PRO A 5 -3.18 16.87 4.50
CA PRO A 5 -1.95 16.83 5.30
C PRO A 5 -0.69 16.62 4.46
N PHE A 6 -0.84 16.15 3.21
CA PHE A 6 0.25 15.94 2.26
C PHE A 6 -0.12 16.55 0.91
N PRO A 7 0.84 17.19 0.20
CA PRO A 7 0.59 17.79 -1.11
C PRO A 7 0.41 16.74 -2.22
N ASP A 8 1.04 15.58 -2.09
CA ASP A 8 0.90 14.46 -3.03
C ASP A 8 1.21 13.10 -2.36
N ARG A 9 1.04 12.02 -3.12
CA ARG A 9 1.27 10.64 -2.66
C ARG A 9 2.74 10.33 -2.35
N THR A 10 3.66 10.99 -3.05
CA THR A 10 5.11 10.84 -2.86
C THR A 10 5.50 11.46 -1.51
N ALA A 11 5.05 12.68 -1.24
CA ALA A 11 5.27 13.38 0.03
C ALA A 11 4.70 12.59 1.22
N ALA A 12 3.52 12.00 1.07
CA ALA A 12 2.94 11.10 2.08
C ALA A 12 3.85 9.87 2.34
N GLY A 13 4.38 9.25 1.28
CA GLY A 13 5.26 8.09 1.39
C GLY A 13 6.60 8.42 2.03
N THR A 14 7.20 9.56 1.66
CA THR A 14 8.44 10.06 2.28
C THR A 14 8.24 10.34 3.77
N GLN A 15 7.10 10.90 4.17
CA GLN A 15 6.83 11.12 5.60
C GLN A 15 6.63 9.79 6.35
N LEU A 16 5.90 8.84 5.75
CA LEU A 16 5.70 7.51 6.33
C LEU A 16 7.02 6.72 6.47
N ALA A 17 7.97 6.92 5.57
CA ALA A 17 9.29 6.29 5.65
C ALA A 17 10.06 6.68 6.92
N LYS A 18 9.90 7.92 7.41
CA LYS A 18 10.56 8.38 8.64
C LYS A 18 10.06 7.60 9.85
N GLU A 19 8.75 7.38 9.94
CA GLU A 19 8.12 6.62 11.02
C GLU A 19 8.46 5.11 10.96
N LEU A 20 8.65 4.59 9.74
CA LEU A 20 8.95 3.19 9.48
C LEU A 20 10.45 2.89 9.36
N GLY A 21 11.33 3.85 9.67
CA GLY A 21 12.79 3.73 9.51
C GLY A 21 13.38 2.48 10.15
N LYS A 22 12.79 1.99 11.25
CA LYS A 22 13.22 0.76 11.92
C LYS A 22 13.19 -0.48 11.04
N TYR A 23 12.35 -0.51 9.99
CA TYR A 23 12.21 -1.62 9.05
C TYR A 23 13.18 -1.53 7.85
N GLY A 24 13.88 -0.41 7.69
CA GLY A 24 14.78 -0.19 6.56
C GLY A 24 15.92 -1.22 6.51
N LYS A 25 16.25 -1.67 5.30
CA LYS A 25 17.31 -2.66 5.02
C LYS A 25 17.17 -4.00 5.77
N GLN A 26 16.02 -4.28 6.41
CA GLN A 26 15.79 -5.55 7.06
C GLN A 26 15.69 -6.66 6.02
N LYS A 27 16.36 -7.79 6.28
CA LYS A 27 16.20 -9.00 5.48
C LYS A 27 14.76 -9.50 5.60
N ASN A 28 14.26 -10.14 4.54
CA ASN A 28 12.91 -10.72 4.49
C ASN A 28 11.77 -9.71 4.71
N THR A 29 11.99 -8.44 4.37
CA THR A 29 10.96 -7.38 4.45
C THR A 29 10.66 -6.85 3.05
N ILE A 30 9.38 -6.67 2.75
CA ILE A 30 8.90 -6.13 1.47
C ILE A 30 7.87 -5.02 1.71
N ILE A 31 7.73 -4.10 0.76
CA ILE A 31 6.62 -3.15 0.72
C ILE A 31 5.59 -3.68 -0.25
N LEU A 32 4.38 -3.95 0.25
CA LEU A 32 3.25 -4.42 -0.54
C LEU A 32 2.28 -3.25 -0.75
N SER A 33 2.00 -2.88 -2.00
CA SER A 33 1.21 -1.67 -2.31
C SER A 33 -0.06 -1.97 -3.10
N LEU A 34 -1.20 -1.59 -2.55
CA LEU A 34 -2.48 -1.69 -3.25
C LEU A 34 -2.53 -0.72 -4.43
N VAL A 35 -2.88 -1.25 -5.60
CA VAL A 35 -3.09 -0.45 -6.80
C VAL A 35 -4.33 0.45 -6.68
N ARG A 36 -4.39 1.60 -7.33
CA ARG A 36 -3.35 2.24 -8.18
C ARG A 36 -2.48 3.21 -7.39
N GLY A 37 -3.11 4.14 -6.68
CA GLY A 37 -2.42 5.24 -6.00
C GLY A 37 -1.42 4.81 -4.93
N GLY A 38 -1.69 3.69 -4.23
CA GLY A 38 -0.82 3.16 -3.19
C GLY A 38 0.58 2.82 -3.70
N VAL A 39 0.74 2.48 -4.98
CA VAL A 39 2.05 2.19 -5.59
C VAL A 39 2.96 3.42 -5.58
N VAL A 40 2.41 4.63 -5.78
CA VAL A 40 3.21 5.87 -5.76
C VAL A 40 3.75 6.15 -4.36
N THR A 41 2.91 5.99 -3.35
CA THR A 41 3.30 6.10 -1.94
C THR A 41 4.30 5.00 -1.55
N GLY A 42 4.05 3.76 -1.98
CA GLY A 42 4.93 2.61 -1.76
C GLY A 42 6.29 2.75 -2.42
N ARG A 43 6.38 3.40 -3.59
CA ARG A 43 7.66 3.68 -4.25
C ARG A 43 8.53 4.63 -3.45
N ALA A 44 7.95 5.72 -2.95
CA ALA A 44 8.67 6.66 -2.09
C ALA A 44 9.20 5.97 -0.81
N LEU A 45 8.40 5.07 -0.21
CA LEU A 45 8.84 4.23 0.90
C LEU A 45 9.99 3.29 0.53
N ALA A 46 9.89 2.61 -0.61
CA ALA A 46 10.86 1.62 -1.06
C ALA A 46 12.23 2.24 -1.31
N ASP A 47 12.25 3.41 -1.96
CA ASP A 47 13.47 4.16 -2.19
C ASP A 47 14.09 4.63 -0.87
N ALA A 48 13.28 5.17 0.05
CA ALA A 48 13.76 5.67 1.35
C ALA A 48 14.26 4.56 2.29
N LEU A 49 13.60 3.41 2.31
CA LEU A 49 13.90 2.29 3.22
C LEU A 49 14.84 1.24 2.60
N SER A 50 15.19 1.38 1.31
CA SER A 50 15.96 0.39 0.54
C SER A 50 15.34 -1.01 0.63
N LEU A 51 14.02 -1.08 0.43
CA LEU A 51 13.24 -2.32 0.47
C LEU A 51 12.62 -2.60 -0.90
N PRO A 52 12.42 -3.87 -1.28
CA PRO A 52 11.71 -4.20 -2.52
C PRO A 52 10.23 -3.77 -2.44
N LEU A 53 9.69 -3.30 -3.56
CA LEU A 53 8.29 -2.93 -3.72
C LEU A 53 7.58 -3.95 -4.60
N TYR A 54 6.39 -4.38 -4.17
CA TYR A 54 5.50 -5.23 -4.94
C TYR A 54 4.09 -4.63 -5.04
N PRO A 55 3.57 -4.31 -6.23
CA PRO A 55 2.18 -3.94 -6.44
C PRO A 55 1.25 -5.14 -6.20
N TYR A 56 0.20 -4.98 -5.39
CA TYR A 56 -0.71 -6.06 -5.06
C TYR A 56 -2.12 -5.75 -5.53
N ILE A 57 -2.66 -6.66 -6.34
CA ILE A 57 -3.99 -6.55 -6.93
C ILE A 57 -4.92 -7.50 -6.18
N VAL A 58 -5.95 -6.93 -5.56
CA VAL A 58 -6.98 -7.68 -4.83
C VAL A 58 -8.37 -7.18 -5.21
N ARG A 59 -9.34 -8.09 -5.16
CA ARG A 59 -10.76 -7.74 -5.23
C ARG A 59 -11.50 -8.25 -3.99
N LYS A 60 -12.45 -7.45 -3.51
CA LYS A 60 -13.39 -7.85 -2.46
C LYS A 60 -14.36 -8.90 -3.01
N LEU A 61 -14.62 -9.95 -2.24
CA LEU A 61 -15.75 -10.86 -2.44
C LEU A 61 -16.89 -10.35 -1.56
N GLY A 62 -17.84 -9.63 -2.17
CA GLY A 62 -18.98 -9.04 -1.46
C GLY A 62 -20.13 -10.03 -1.26
N HIS A 63 -20.99 -9.77 -0.28
CA HIS A 63 -22.25 -10.50 -0.11
C HIS A 63 -23.24 -10.12 -1.23
N PRO A 64 -24.05 -11.06 -1.76
CA PRO A 64 -25.00 -10.75 -2.84
C PRO A 64 -25.99 -9.64 -2.48
N GLU A 65 -26.49 -9.67 -1.25
CA GLU A 65 -27.52 -8.74 -0.75
C GLU A 65 -26.95 -7.55 0.05
N ASP A 66 -25.65 -7.56 0.38
CA ASP A 66 -25.00 -6.48 1.15
C ASP A 66 -23.65 -6.13 0.51
N ARG A 67 -23.61 -4.99 -0.17
CA ARG A 67 -22.44 -4.56 -0.93
C ARG A 67 -21.27 -4.19 -0.03
N GLU A 68 -21.50 -3.74 1.20
CA GLU A 68 -20.44 -3.33 2.11
C GLU A 68 -19.86 -4.54 2.87
N TYR A 69 -20.67 -5.57 3.12
CA TYR A 69 -20.23 -6.82 3.74
C TYR A 69 -19.23 -7.60 2.86
N ALA A 70 -18.03 -7.82 3.41
CA ALA A 70 -16.98 -8.60 2.77
C ALA A 70 -17.02 -10.05 3.26
N MET A 71 -17.36 -11.00 2.39
CA MET A 71 -17.24 -12.44 2.68
C MET A 71 -15.80 -12.94 2.57
N GLY A 72 -14.97 -12.24 1.78
CA GLY A 72 -13.56 -12.58 1.59
C GLY A 72 -12.86 -11.64 0.60
N ALA A 73 -11.67 -12.04 0.14
CA ALA A 73 -10.92 -11.34 -0.89
C ALA A 73 -10.24 -12.35 -1.82
N LEU A 74 -10.04 -11.96 -3.07
CA LEU A 74 -9.27 -12.72 -4.04
C LEU A 74 -8.08 -11.88 -4.52
N ALA A 75 -6.89 -12.47 -4.47
CA ALA A 75 -5.67 -11.90 -5.02
C ALA A 75 -5.34 -12.51 -6.38
N GLU A 76 -4.33 -11.95 -7.04
CA GLU A 76 -3.72 -12.56 -8.22
C GLU A 76 -3.19 -13.98 -7.94
N GLY A 77 -3.27 -14.86 -8.95
CA GLY A 77 -2.91 -16.28 -8.82
C GLY A 77 -4.03 -17.20 -8.31
N GLY A 78 -5.25 -16.67 -8.18
CA GLY A 78 -6.46 -17.34 -7.64
C GLY A 78 -6.84 -18.67 -8.29
N ARG A 79 -6.15 -19.74 -7.87
CA ARG A 79 -6.75 -21.08 -7.77
C ARG A 79 -7.62 -21.15 -6.53
#